data_AF-A0A7I7MLE7-F1
#
_entry.id   AF-A0A7I7MLE7-F1
#
_cell.length_a   1.000
_cell.length_b   1.000
_cell.length_c   1.000
_cell.angle_alpha   90.00
_cell.angle_beta   90.00
_cell.angle_gamma   90.00
#
_symmetry.space_group_name_H-M   'P 1'
#
loop_
_entity.id
_entity.type
_entity.pdbx_description
1 polymer ?
#
loop_
_entity_poly.entity_id
_entity_poly.type
_entity_poly.pdbx_seq_one_letter_code
_entity_poly.pdbx_strand_id
1 'polypeptide(L)' 'MIVRSDEVPVVVVLWSPRSDVCVELLDTLSGLVAADRGTWSLATVNVDAAPNVARIFGVQAVPTVVALAAGQPISSF' A
#
# COMPACT_ATOMS: atom_id res chain seq x y z
N MET A 1 13.33 -15.62 -24.79
CA MET A 1 13.13 -15.94 -23.37
C MET A 1 12.76 -14.62 -22.70
N ILE A 2 11.48 -14.41 -22.36
CA ILE A 2 11.06 -13.19 -21.66
C ILE A 2 11.52 -13.33 -20.22
N VAL A 3 12.45 -12.46 -19.82
CA VAL A 3 12.81 -12.28 -18.41
C VAL A 3 11.57 -11.69 -17.76
N ARG A 4 10.97 -12.41 -16.80
CA ARG A 4 9.85 -11.88 -16.03
C ARG A 4 10.37 -10.63 -15.33
N SER A 5 9.68 -9.50 -15.49
CA SER A 5 10.03 -8.24 -14.86
C SER A 5 10.20 -8.49 -13.35
N ASP A 6 11.41 -8.33 -12.83
CA ASP A 6 11.74 -8.43 -11.41
C ASP A 6 11.21 -7.20 -10.65
N GLU A 7 9.93 -6.89 -10.81
CA GLU A 7 9.33 -5.76 -10.12
C GLU A 7 8.96 -6.19 -8.70
N VAL A 8 9.68 -5.61 -7.73
CA VAL A 8 9.43 -5.81 -6.31
C VAL A 8 7.98 -5.41 -6.00
N PRO A 9 7.14 -6.30 -5.47
CA PRO A 9 5.77 -5.97 -5.12
C PRO A 9 5.69 -4.77 -4.19
N VAL A 10 4.68 -3.93 -4.38
CA VAL A 10 4.43 -2.74 -3.57
C VAL A 10 3.07 -2.89 -2.89
N VAL A 11 3.05 -2.85 -1.56
CA VAL A 11 1.82 -2.73 -0.79
C VAL A 11 1.58 -1.25 -0.54
N VAL A 12 0.45 -0.73 -0.98
CA VAL A 12 0.04 0.66 -0.80
C VAL A 12 -1.07 0.72 0.24
N VAL A 13 -0.87 1.48 1.31
CA VAL A 13 -1.90 1.74 2.31
C VAL A 13 -2.47 3.14 2.12
N LEU A 14 -3.74 3.22 1.76
CA LEU A 14 -4.50 4.48 1.82
C LEU A 14 -4.99 4.66 3.25
N TRP A 15 -4.54 5.72 3.90
CA TRP A 15 -4.69 5.93 5.34
C TRP A 15 -5.06 7.37 5.67
N SER A 16 -5.49 7.58 6.92
CA SER A 16 -5.64 8.90 7.53
C SER A 16 -4.98 8.90 8.91
N PRO A 17 -4.24 9.96 9.29
CA PRO A 17 -3.66 10.10 10.63
C PRO A 17 -4.71 10.27 11.74
N ARG A 18 -5.98 10.45 11.38
CA ARG A 18 -7.09 10.58 12.32
C ARG A 18 -7.67 9.23 12.75
N SER A 19 -7.13 8.12 12.23
CA SER A 19 -7.58 6.76 12.50
C SER A 19 -6.48 5.98 13.21
N ASP A 20 -6.71 5.62 14.47
CA ASP A 20 -5.74 4.85 15.26
C ASP A 20 -5.46 3.48 14.63
N VAL A 21 -6.49 2.85 14.03
CA VAL A 21 -6.36 1.58 13.29
C VAL A 21 -5.42 1.72 12.08
N CYS A 22 -5.42 2.87 11.40
CA CYS A 22 -4.48 3.12 10.31
C CYS A 22 -3.03 3.18 10.83
N VAL A 23 -2.81 3.84 11.97
CA VAL A 23 -1.48 3.99 12.57
C VAL A 23 -0.94 2.63 13.01
N GLU A 24 -1.76 1.82 13.68
CA GLU A 24 -1.37 0.47 14.12
C GLU A 24 -1.03 -0.45 12.94
N LEU A 25 -1.82 -0.38 11.86
CA LEU A 25 -1.57 -1.15 10.63
C LEU A 25 -0.24 -0.74 9.98
N LEU A 26 0.04 0.57 9.90
CA LEU A 26 1.29 1.07 9.32
C LEU A 26 2.52 0.65 10.13
N ASP A 27 2.43 0.67 11.46
CA ASP A 27 3.52 0.20 12.33
C ASP A 27 3.79 -1.29 12.11
N THR A 28 2.72 -2.10 12.10
CA THR A 28 2.80 -3.54 11.83
C THR A 28 3.45 -3.83 10.48
N LEU A 29 2.97 -3.20 9.39
CA LEU A 29 3.51 -3.42 8.04
C LEU A 29 4.95 -2.93 7.92
N SER A 30 5.32 -1.83 8.57
CA SER A 30 6.69 -1.32 8.59
C SER A 30 7.65 -2.31 9.25
N GLY A 31 7.22 -2.93 10.36
CA GLY A 31 7.98 -4.01 11.01
C GLY A 31 8.18 -5.22 10.10
N LEU A 32 7.15 -5.60 9.33
CA LEU A 32 7.25 -6.71 8.37
C LEU A 32 8.21 -6.38 7.22
N VAL A 33 8.13 -5.18 6.62
CA VAL A 33 9.09 -4.77 5.57
C VAL A 33 10.53 -4.85 6.05
N ALA A 34 10.79 -4.40 7.27
CA ALA A 34 12.13 -4.46 7.86
C ALA A 34 12.62 -5.91 8.03
N ALA A 35 11.72 -6.85 8.35
CA ALA A 35 12.04 -8.26 8.51
C ALA A 35 12.24 -8.99 7.17
N ASP A 36 11.51 -8.61 6.13
CA ASP A 36 11.39 -9.38 4.87
C ASP A 36 12.51 -9.11 3.85
N ARG A 37 13.47 -8.21 4.16
CA ARG A 37 14.71 -7.98 3.39
C ARG A 37 14.51 -7.61 1.91
N GLY A 38 13.46 -6.84 1.61
CA GLY A 38 13.24 -6.26 0.27
C GLY A 38 12.54 -7.17 -0.73
N THR A 39 11.93 -8.26 -0.26
CA THR A 39 10.99 -9.10 -1.05
C THR A 39 9.74 -8.34 -1.49
N TRP A 40 9.38 -7.26 -0.80
CA TRP A 40 8.34 -6.29 -1.14
C TRP A 40 8.65 -4.93 -0.48
N SER A 41 7.89 -3.91 -0.86
CA SER A 41 7.99 -2.55 -0.30
C SER A 41 6.63 -2.02 0.15
N LEU A 42 6.64 -1.15 1.16
CA LEU A 42 5.46 -0.47 1.67
C LEU A 42 5.46 1.00 1.20
N ALA A 43 4.36 1.41 0.57
CA ALA A 43 4.06 2.80 0.26
C ALA A 43 2.80 3.22 1.01
N THR A 44 2.68 4.52 1.29
CA THR A 44 1.52 5.06 2.01
C THR A 44 0.96 6.26 1.28
N VAL A 45 -0.36 6.42 1.32
CA VAL A 45 -1.08 7.56 0.76
C VAL A 45 -2.00 8.12 1.83
N ASN A 46 -1.67 9.31 2.31
CA ASN A 46 -2.56 10.04 3.21
C ASN A 46 -3.73 10.63 2.39
N VAL A 47 -4.93 10.10 2.58
CA VAL A 47 -6.12 10.53 1.83
C VAL A 47 -6.60 11.92 2.23
N ASP A 48 -6.23 12.41 3.43
CA ASP A 48 -6.54 13.76 3.88
C ASP A 48 -5.72 14.79 3.08
N ALA A 49 -4.50 14.43 2.67
CA ALA A 49 -3.61 15.28 1.88
C ALA A 49 -3.77 15.08 0.36
N ALA A 50 -4.24 13.90 -0.07
CA ALA A 50 -4.36 13.52 -1.47
C ALA A 50 -5.76 12.94 -1.81
N PRO A 51 -6.85 13.71 -1.66
CA PRO A 51 -8.23 13.20 -1.83
C PRO A 51 -8.53 12.73 -3.25
N ASN A 52 -7.80 13.24 -4.25
CA ASN A 52 -7.94 12.80 -5.64
C ASN A 52 -7.43 11.38 -5.85
N VAL A 53 -6.39 10.97 -5.11
CA VAL A 53 -5.81 9.63 -5.21
C VAL A 53 -6.80 8.59 -4.68
N ALA A 54 -7.45 8.87 -3.56
CA ALA A 54 -8.50 8.01 -3.01
C ALA A 54 -9.62 7.74 -4.03
N ARG A 55 -10.06 8.77 -4.77
CA ARG A 55 -11.06 8.60 -5.85
C ARG A 55 -10.57 7.74 -7.00
N ILE A 56 -9.33 7.92 -7.46
CA ILE A 56 -8.75 7.13 -8.56
C ILE A 56 -8.72 5.63 -8.18
N PHE A 57 -8.39 5.33 -6.92
CA PHE A 57 -8.39 3.96 -6.40
C PHE A 57 -9.78 3.46 -5.94
N GLY A 58 -10.84 4.26 -6.09
CA GLY A 58 -12.20 3.86 -5.68
C GLY A 58 -12.37 3.61 -4.19
N VAL A 59 -11.52 4.22 -3.35
CA VAL A 59 -11.52 4.01 -1.90
C VAL A 59 -12.73 4.66 -1.26
N GLN A 60 -13.52 3.84 -0.56
CA GLN A 60 -14.73 4.28 0.16
C GLN A 60 -14.49 4.47 1.66
N ALA A 61 -13.47 3.80 2.22
CA ALA A 61 -13.12 3.86 3.64
C ALA A 61 -11.61 3.66 3.83
N VAL A 62 -11.09 4.16 4.95
CA VAL A 62 -9.70 3.89 5.37
C VAL A 62 -9.67 3.00 6.62
N PRO A 63 -8.66 2.14 6.79
CA PRO A 63 -7.60 1.87 5.81
C PRO A 63 -8.13 1.11 4.59
N THR A 64 -7.50 1.31 3.43
CA THR A 64 -7.61 0.40 2.27
C THR A 64 -6.21 -0.03 1.87
N VAL A 65 -6.01 -1.31 1.62
CA VAL A 65 -4.70 -1.85 1.24
C VAL A 65 -4.77 -2.38 -0.19
N VAL A 66 -3.82 -1.95 -1.01
CA VAL A 66 -3.70 -2.35 -2.42
C VAL A 66 -2.34 -2.98 -2.65
N ALA A 67 -2.31 -4.21 -3.16
CA ALA A 67 -1.08 -4.84 -3.60
C ALA A 67 -0.86 -4.57 -5.09
N LEU A 68 0.30 -4.02 -5.44
CA LEU A 68 0.72 -3.75 -6.81
C LEU A 68 1.89 -4.67 -7.19
N ALA A 69 1.86 -5.22 -8.42
CA ALA A 69 3.02 -5.78 -9.09
C ALA A 69 3.02 -5.30 -10.53
N ALA A 70 4.20 -5.05 -11.10
CA ALA A 70 4.29 -4.48 -12.44
C ALA A 70 3.51 -3.15 -12.62
N GLY A 71 3.42 -2.33 -11.56
CA GLY A 71 2.59 -1.12 -11.51
C GLY A 71 1.08 -1.34 -11.63
N GLN A 72 0.59 -2.59 -11.58
CA GLN A 72 -0.83 -2.94 -11.70
C GLN A 72 -1.36 -3.54 -10.40
N PRO A 73 -2.60 -3.22 -9.98
CA PRO A 73 -3.21 -3.82 -8.81
C PRO A 73 -3.46 -5.31 -9.01
N ILE A 74 -2.87 -6.11 -8.12
CA ILE A 74 -3.05 -7.56 -8.04
C ILE A 74 -4.27 -7.88 -7.16
N SER A 75 -4.50 -7.08 -6.12
CA SER A 75 -5.60 -7.23 -5.17
C SER A 75 -5.83 -5.95 -4.36
N SER A 76 -7.07 -5.73 -3.91
CA SER A 76 -7.47 -4.67 -2.97
C SER A 76 -8.39 -5.27 -1.90
N PHE A 77 -8.15 -4.96 -0.63
CA PHE A 77 -8.94 -5.44 0.50
C PHE A 77 -9.14 -4.37 1.58
#